data_AF-A0AAV4JMD4-F1
#
_entry.id   AF-A0AAV4JMD4-F1
#
_cell.length_a   1.000
_cell.length_b   1.000
_cell.length_c   1.000
_cell.angle_alpha   90.00
_cell.angle_beta   90.00
_cell.angle_gamma   90.00
#
_symmetry.space_group_name_H-M   'P 1'
#
loop_
_entity.id
_entity.type
_entity.pdbx_description
1 polymer ?
#
loop_
_entity_poly.entity_id
_entity_poly.type
_entity_poly.pdbx_seq_one_letter_code
_entity_poly.pdbx_strand_id
1 'polypeptide(L)'
;MTIKDAKSISLENKIDIQGGHSVPRDPEELNVTHKFLVKNEGPSLLFPTSVRVNVPLFLVDASLFVRSYDVKITRGSGDVSTCTSLKNFDNVKRVIGQKTTTQPTPSPKDTDSDQDVVLTIGTTEAAKLASTTEWQLIVDANRRKRRSPLSRRKRSATVVNPNIYVQSCRLDPSYCQVFECELPKGLQHDEYAEVNVSLVVDKLNIPVPDGFNTFWYEVYAEVVQPKNELMQDWETGDGIGTSVTKFHLVESTGPINIWIIIGSIIGGLVLITIVVLILWKAGFFKRNKHQQVAQWKRESQRRSRYSSVPKSDGGPDKGEKD
;
A
#
# COMPACT_ATOMS: atom_id res chain seq x y z
N MET A 1 -18.49 -15.63 -14.76
CA MET A 1 -18.53 -14.21 -14.30
C MET A 1 -17.11 -13.78 -14.02
N THR A 2 -16.58 -12.74 -14.66
CA THR A 2 -15.18 -12.33 -14.42
C THR A 2 -15.13 -11.15 -13.44
N ILE A 3 -14.50 -11.35 -12.28
CA ILE A 3 -13.95 -10.23 -11.53
C ILE A 3 -12.65 -9.89 -12.24
N LYS A 4 -12.73 -8.93 -13.16
CA LYS A 4 -11.53 -8.34 -13.71
C LYS A 4 -11.01 -7.36 -12.67
N ASP A 5 -9.75 -7.54 -12.28
CA ASP A 5 -9.00 -6.52 -11.57
C ASP A 5 -9.04 -5.28 -12.48
N ALA A 6 -9.95 -4.36 -12.21
CA ALA A 6 -10.10 -3.15 -13.01
C ALA A 6 -8.91 -2.29 -12.68
N LYS A 7 -7.85 -2.51 -13.46
CA LYS A 7 -6.50 -2.01 -13.21
C LYS A 7 -5.90 -2.71 -11.98
N SER A 8 -4.78 -3.42 -12.18
CA SER A 8 -3.75 -3.33 -11.14
C SER A 8 -3.55 -1.83 -10.95
N ILE A 9 -3.84 -1.33 -9.76
CA ILE A 9 -3.33 -0.04 -9.37
C ILE A 9 -1.82 -0.30 -9.30
N SER A 10 -1.16 -0.14 -10.45
CA SER A 10 0.16 0.45 -10.45
C SER A 10 -0.01 1.66 -9.57
N LEU A 11 0.65 1.63 -8.42
CA LEU A 11 1.02 2.86 -7.75
C LEU A 11 1.94 3.62 -8.74
N GLU A 12 1.36 4.18 -9.80
CA GLU A 12 1.63 5.56 -10.16
C GLU A 12 0.88 6.41 -9.14
N ASN A 13 1.24 6.21 -7.87
CA ASN A 13 1.54 7.35 -7.07
C ASN A 13 2.66 8.01 -7.85
N LYS A 14 2.31 9.01 -8.66
CA LYS A 14 3.23 10.04 -9.08
C LYS A 14 3.63 10.72 -7.78
N ILE A 15 4.48 10.05 -7.00
CA ILE A 15 5.24 10.68 -5.94
C ILE A 15 6.19 11.54 -6.75
N ASP A 16 5.75 12.78 -6.98
CA ASP A 16 6.65 13.83 -7.38
C ASP A 16 7.57 14.03 -6.17
N ILE A 17 8.59 13.18 -6.04
CA ILE A 17 9.73 13.42 -5.17
C ILE A 17 10.59 14.45 -5.90
N GLN A 18 10.04 15.65 -6.09
CA GLN A 18 10.85 16.83 -6.33
C GLN A 18 11.06 17.52 -4.99
N GLY A 19 12.32 17.54 -4.57
CA GLY A 19 12.79 18.38 -3.49
C GLY A 19 13.18 17.59 -2.27
N GLY A 20 14.49 17.37 -2.11
CA GLY A 20 15.07 16.96 -0.85
C GLY A 20 14.79 17.99 0.23
N HIS A 21 13.74 17.77 1.02
CA HIS A 21 13.51 18.43 2.30
C HIS A 21 13.20 17.37 3.35
N SER A 22 13.87 17.52 4.48
CA SER A 22 13.80 16.69 5.68
C SER A 22 12.39 16.22 6.00
N VAL A 23 12.19 14.90 6.01
CA VAL A 23 10.96 14.21 6.41
C VAL A 23 10.64 14.57 7.86
N PRO A 24 9.48 15.21 8.14
CA PRO A 24 8.98 15.38 9.51
C PRO A 24 8.69 14.02 10.13
N ARG A 25 9.06 13.83 11.39
CA ARG A 25 8.77 12.62 12.19
C ARG A 25 7.32 12.57 12.66
N ASP A 26 6.38 12.89 11.79
CA ASP A 26 4.97 12.61 12.06
C ASP A 26 4.70 11.14 11.73
N PRO A 27 3.79 10.46 12.46
CA PRO A 27 3.40 9.09 12.14
C PRO A 27 2.77 9.08 10.76
N GLU A 28 3.57 8.73 9.75
CA GLU A 28 3.20 8.78 8.34
C GLU A 28 2.23 7.65 8.05
N GLU A 29 0.94 7.93 8.23
CA GLU A 29 -0.14 7.02 7.89
C GLU A 29 -0.19 6.83 6.36
N LEU A 30 -0.21 5.57 5.93
CA LEU A 30 -0.20 5.23 4.51
C LEU A 30 -1.60 4.83 4.06
N ASN A 31 -2.21 5.66 3.22
CA ASN A 31 -3.52 5.38 2.64
C ASN A 31 -3.37 4.46 1.43
N VAL A 32 -3.97 3.27 1.54
CA VAL A 32 -3.98 2.25 0.49
C VAL A 32 -5.42 2.04 0.06
N THR A 33 -5.69 1.97 -1.24
CA THR A 33 -7.05 1.71 -1.74
C THR A 33 -7.01 0.57 -2.75
N HIS A 34 -7.78 -0.48 -2.48
CA HIS A 34 -8.02 -1.57 -3.44
C HIS A 34 -9.39 -1.38 -4.08
N LYS A 35 -9.47 -1.57 -5.40
CA LYS A 35 -10.72 -1.45 -6.16
C LYS A 35 -11.01 -2.75 -6.88
N PHE A 36 -12.22 -3.28 -6.70
CA PHE A 36 -12.69 -4.47 -7.41
C PHE A 36 -13.87 -4.10 -8.29
N LEU A 37 -13.86 -4.55 -9.54
CA LEU A 37 -14.97 -4.36 -10.47
C LEU A 37 -15.73 -5.67 -10.65
N VAL A 38 -16.99 -5.66 -10.24
CA VAL A 38 -17.92 -6.77 -10.36
C VAL A 38 -18.79 -6.48 -11.58
N LYS A 39 -18.54 -7.20 -12.69
CA LYS A 39 -19.29 -7.03 -13.94
C LYS A 39 -20.06 -8.30 -14.30
N ASN A 40 -21.32 -8.13 -14.71
CA ASN A 40 -22.08 -9.23 -15.29
C ASN A 40 -21.82 -9.32 -16.81
N GLU A 41 -21.03 -10.30 -17.22
CA GLU A 41 -20.76 -10.59 -18.64
C GLU A 41 -21.75 -11.61 -19.23
N GLY A 42 -22.60 -12.23 -18.40
CA GLY A 42 -23.59 -13.20 -18.86
C GLY A 42 -24.78 -12.52 -19.55
N PRO A 43 -25.48 -13.20 -20.46
CA PRO A 43 -26.64 -12.65 -21.15
C PRO A 43 -27.87 -12.47 -20.24
N SER A 44 -27.87 -13.13 -19.08
CA SER A 44 -28.97 -13.11 -18.11
C SER A 44 -28.72 -12.14 -16.96
N LEU A 45 -29.80 -11.66 -16.35
CA LEU A 45 -29.76 -10.88 -15.12
C LEU A 45 -29.07 -11.69 -13.99
N LEU A 46 -28.09 -11.10 -13.33
CA LEU A 46 -27.54 -11.67 -12.11
C LEU A 46 -28.52 -11.39 -10.96
N PHE A 47 -28.99 -12.45 -10.31
CA PHE A 47 -29.90 -12.31 -9.16
C PHE A 47 -29.25 -11.55 -8.00
N PRO A 48 -30.06 -11.01 -7.07
CA PRO A 48 -29.54 -10.38 -5.87
C PRO A 48 -28.52 -11.28 -5.17
N THR A 49 -27.34 -10.73 -4.93
CA THR A 49 -26.21 -11.48 -4.38
C THR A 49 -25.40 -10.60 -3.42
N SER A 50 -24.38 -11.16 -2.78
CA SER A 50 -23.42 -10.44 -1.96
C SER A 50 -21.99 -10.65 -2.47
N VAL A 51 -21.14 -9.65 -2.23
CA VAL A 51 -19.70 -9.70 -2.49
C VAL A 51 -18.99 -9.78 -1.15
N ARG A 52 -18.18 -10.82 -0.96
CA ARG A 52 -17.36 -10.99 0.25
C ARG A 52 -15.94 -10.53 -0.03
N VAL A 53 -15.47 -9.59 0.78
CA VAL A 53 -14.11 -9.05 0.71
C VAL A 53 -13.36 -9.48 1.96
N ASN A 54 -12.19 -10.08 1.78
CA ASN A 54 -11.36 -10.59 2.85
C ASN A 54 -10.08 -9.75 2.93
N VAL A 55 -9.94 -9.03 4.04
CA VAL A 55 -8.88 -8.04 4.26
C VAL A 55 -8.00 -8.50 5.43
N PRO A 56 -6.68 -8.67 5.24
CA PRO A 56 -5.77 -9.03 6.33
C PRO A 56 -5.47 -7.81 7.22
N LEU A 57 -6.25 -7.64 8.30
CA LEU A 57 -6.08 -6.51 9.22
C LEU A 57 -4.96 -6.72 10.24
N PHE A 58 -4.64 -7.98 10.53
CA PHE A 58 -3.65 -8.36 11.54
C PHE A 58 -2.45 -9.06 10.91
N LEU A 59 -1.32 -8.94 11.60
CA LEU A 59 -0.07 -9.62 11.24
C LEU A 59 0.00 -10.99 11.92
N VAL A 60 0.99 -11.79 11.55
CA VAL A 60 1.18 -13.16 12.08
C VAL A 60 1.45 -13.17 13.59
N ASP A 61 1.93 -12.07 14.16
CA ASP A 61 2.12 -11.86 15.59
C ASP A 61 0.87 -11.29 16.30
N ALA A 62 -0.26 -11.22 15.58
CA ALA A 62 -1.53 -10.61 16.02
C ALA A 62 -1.46 -9.10 16.29
N SER A 63 -0.40 -8.41 15.89
CA SER A 63 -0.37 -6.95 15.91
C SER A 63 -1.29 -6.36 14.82
N LEU A 64 -1.85 -5.19 15.09
CA LEU A 64 -2.76 -4.51 14.19
C LEU A 64 -1.96 -3.79 13.10
N PHE A 65 -2.11 -4.23 11.85
CA PHE A 65 -1.44 -3.62 10.69
C PHE A 65 -2.20 -2.42 10.15
N VAL A 66 -3.52 -2.57 10.05
CA VAL A 66 -4.45 -1.59 9.50
C VAL A 66 -5.10 -0.83 10.65
N ARG A 67 -4.83 0.47 10.76
CA ARG A 67 -5.38 1.33 11.83
C ARG A 67 -6.85 1.62 11.64
N SER A 68 -7.24 1.92 10.40
CA SER A 68 -8.63 2.16 10.02
C SER A 68 -8.90 1.64 8.62
N TYR A 69 -10.16 1.31 8.36
CA TYR A 69 -10.61 0.78 7.09
C TYR A 69 -12.01 1.32 6.78
N ASP A 70 -12.31 1.46 5.49
CA ASP A 70 -13.62 1.84 4.97
C ASP A 70 -13.90 1.02 3.71
N VAL A 71 -14.96 0.22 3.73
CA VAL A 71 -15.33 -0.68 2.63
C VAL A 71 -16.70 -0.30 2.11
N LYS A 72 -16.73 0.19 0.87
CA LYS A 72 -17.92 0.71 0.21
C LYS A 72 -18.10 0.03 -1.14
N ILE A 73 -19.35 -0.17 -1.52
CA ILE A 73 -19.72 -0.61 -2.87
C ILE A 73 -20.53 0.49 -3.55
N THR A 74 -20.11 0.85 -4.76
CA THR A 74 -20.75 1.85 -5.62
C THR A 74 -21.28 1.14 -6.85
N ARG A 75 -22.56 1.30 -7.17
CA ARG A 75 -23.12 0.75 -8.43
C ARG A 75 -22.94 1.72 -9.59
N GLY A 76 -23.10 1.23 -10.82
CA GLY A 76 -23.16 2.09 -12.02
C GLY A 76 -24.24 3.17 -11.96
N SER A 77 -25.28 3.01 -11.12
CA SER A 77 -26.29 4.04 -10.84
C SER A 77 -25.78 5.22 -10.00
N GLY A 78 -24.61 5.10 -9.39
CA GLY A 78 -24.08 6.05 -8.40
C GLY A 78 -24.52 5.76 -6.96
N ASP A 79 -25.36 4.74 -6.74
CA ASP A 79 -25.76 4.33 -5.39
C ASP A 79 -24.55 3.78 -4.62
N VAL A 80 -24.24 4.37 -3.47
CA VAL A 80 -23.15 3.95 -2.58
C VAL A 80 -23.74 3.28 -1.34
N SER A 81 -23.26 2.08 -1.02
CA SER A 81 -23.61 1.38 0.22
C SER A 81 -22.36 0.91 0.97
N THR A 82 -22.42 0.93 2.30
CA THR A 82 -21.31 0.49 3.16
C THR A 82 -21.44 -1.01 3.41
N CYS A 83 -20.33 -1.74 3.33
CA CYS A 83 -20.35 -3.19 3.52
C CYS A 83 -20.36 -3.56 5.02
N THR A 84 -21.03 -4.65 5.35
CA THR A 84 -21.15 -5.13 6.74
C THR A 84 -19.98 -6.02 7.11
N SER A 85 -19.49 -5.91 8.34
CA SER A 85 -18.41 -6.75 8.86
C SER A 85 -18.98 -8.05 9.43
N LEU A 86 -18.56 -9.21 8.91
CA LEU A 86 -19.10 -10.53 9.32
C LEU A 86 -18.36 -11.17 10.50
N LYS A 87 -17.06 -10.89 10.68
CA LYS A 87 -16.26 -11.47 11.77
C LYS A 87 -15.92 -10.40 12.81
N ASN A 88 -16.65 -10.30 13.91
CA ASN A 88 -16.26 -9.37 14.97
C ASN A 88 -15.06 -9.93 15.75
N PHE A 89 -13.84 -9.55 15.36
CA PHE A 89 -12.64 -9.74 16.19
C PHE A 89 -12.63 -8.86 17.46
N ASP A 90 -13.68 -8.07 17.69
CA ASP A 90 -13.83 -7.24 18.88
C ASP A 90 -13.70 -8.02 20.20
N ASN A 91 -13.92 -9.34 20.18
CA ASN A 91 -13.74 -10.17 21.37
C ASN A 91 -12.27 -10.53 21.70
N VAL A 92 -11.33 -10.39 20.76
CA VAL A 92 -9.91 -10.76 20.99
C VAL A 92 -9.13 -9.64 21.70
N LYS A 93 -9.52 -8.37 21.52
CA LYS A 93 -8.91 -7.23 22.24
C LYS A 93 -9.06 -7.34 23.77
N ARG A 94 -9.99 -8.13 24.30
CA ARG A 94 -10.14 -8.34 25.75
C ARG A 94 -9.15 -9.33 26.37
N VAL A 95 -8.51 -10.22 25.60
CA VAL A 95 -7.69 -11.29 26.18
C VAL A 95 -6.21 -10.91 26.31
N ILE A 96 -5.71 -9.98 25.50
CA ILE A 96 -4.27 -9.64 25.45
C ILE A 96 -3.91 -8.45 26.37
N GLY A 97 -4.92 -7.75 26.93
CA GLY A 97 -4.72 -6.57 27.78
C GLY A 97 -4.57 -6.82 29.29
N GLN A 98 -4.92 -8.01 29.81
CA GLN A 98 -4.76 -8.29 31.24
C GLN A 98 -3.40 -8.93 31.53
N LYS A 99 -2.38 -8.09 31.59
CA LYS A 99 -1.17 -8.41 32.34
C LYS A 99 -1.57 -8.49 33.81
N THR A 100 -1.79 -9.71 34.31
CA THR A 100 -2.08 -10.02 35.72
C THR A 100 -1.02 -9.36 36.59
N THR A 101 -1.34 -8.19 37.14
CA THR A 101 -0.56 -7.58 38.20
C THR A 101 -1.00 -8.27 39.47
N THR A 102 -0.24 -9.28 39.87
CA THR A 102 -0.36 -9.93 41.17
C THR A 102 -0.03 -8.90 42.24
N GLN A 103 -1.06 -8.26 42.80
CA GLN A 103 -0.95 -7.46 44.01
C GLN A 103 -1.04 -8.41 45.22
N PRO A 104 -0.10 -8.34 46.19
CA PRO A 104 -0.10 -9.23 47.33
C PRO A 104 -1.26 -8.91 48.29
N THR A 105 -2.10 -9.90 48.54
CA THR A 105 -3.16 -9.90 49.56
C THR A 105 -2.54 -9.83 50.96
N PRO A 106 -2.91 -8.86 51.82
CA PRO A 106 -2.60 -8.92 53.24
C PRO A 106 -3.58 -9.85 53.97
N SER A 107 -3.04 -10.69 54.86
CA SER A 107 -3.78 -11.59 55.76
C SER A 107 -4.88 -10.87 56.55
N PRO A 108 -6.07 -11.48 56.70
CA PRO A 108 -7.04 -11.03 57.68
C PRO A 108 -6.72 -11.64 59.06
N LYS A 109 -6.75 -10.77 60.07
CA LYS A 109 -6.78 -11.15 61.49
C LYS A 109 -8.18 -11.61 61.86
N ASP A 110 -8.22 -12.64 62.69
CA ASP A 110 -9.38 -13.19 63.36
C ASP A 110 -10.19 -12.10 64.08
N THR A 111 -11.51 -12.11 63.92
CA THR A 111 -12.43 -11.75 65.01
C THR A 111 -13.73 -12.53 64.82
N ASP A 112 -13.93 -13.38 65.82
CA ASP A 112 -15.06 -14.21 66.14
C ASP A 112 -16.24 -13.36 66.65
N SER A 113 -17.45 -13.62 66.16
CA SER A 113 -18.70 -13.30 66.87
C SER A 113 -19.89 -13.95 66.17
N ASP A 114 -20.39 -15.00 66.81
CA ASP A 114 -21.72 -15.60 66.68
C ASP A 114 -22.85 -14.57 66.54
N GLN A 115 -23.81 -14.87 65.68
CA GLN A 115 -25.22 -14.84 66.06
C GLN A 115 -26.11 -15.59 65.05
N ASP A 116 -26.83 -16.56 65.61
CA ASP A 116 -27.92 -17.34 65.03
C ASP A 116 -29.09 -16.46 64.57
N VAL A 117 -29.61 -16.70 63.35
CA VAL A 117 -31.04 -16.54 63.06
C VAL A 117 -31.51 -17.68 62.15
N VAL A 118 -32.44 -18.45 62.72
CA VAL A 118 -33.21 -19.54 62.12
C VAL A 118 -34.48 -18.99 61.44
N LEU A 119 -35.06 -19.80 60.54
CA LEU A 119 -36.38 -19.77 59.87
C LEU A 119 -36.38 -19.19 58.43
N THR A 120 -37.09 -19.75 57.44
CA THR A 120 -37.85 -20.99 57.26
C THR A 120 -38.23 -21.09 55.77
N ILE A 121 -38.00 -22.28 55.21
CA ILE A 121 -38.83 -23.07 54.27
C ILE A 121 -39.71 -22.31 53.26
N GLY A 122 -39.39 -22.53 51.99
CA GLY A 122 -40.31 -22.37 50.85
C GLY A 122 -39.92 -23.34 49.73
N THR A 123 -40.40 -24.58 49.84
CA THR A 123 -40.34 -25.63 48.82
C THR A 123 -41.38 -25.39 47.73
N THR A 124 -40.98 -25.39 46.45
CA THR A 124 -41.78 -25.95 45.35
C THR A 124 -40.89 -26.53 44.25
N GLU A 125 -41.11 -27.83 44.05
CA GLU A 125 -40.95 -28.73 42.90
C GLU A 125 -40.45 -28.12 41.58
N ALA A 126 -39.33 -28.59 41.02
CA ALA A 126 -39.16 -29.87 40.31
C ALA A 126 -39.87 -29.92 38.93
N ALA A 127 -39.16 -29.48 37.89
CA ALA A 127 -39.27 -30.05 36.55
C ALA A 127 -37.87 -30.08 35.90
N LYS A 128 -37.21 -31.23 36.07
CA LYS A 128 -36.00 -31.64 35.35
C LYS A 128 -36.36 -31.90 33.89
N LEU A 129 -35.69 -31.22 32.96
CA LEU A 129 -35.40 -31.79 31.64
C LEU A 129 -34.00 -31.33 31.21
N ALA A 130 -32.99 -31.99 31.76
CA ALA A 130 -31.61 -31.89 31.31
C ALA A 130 -31.43 -32.89 30.15
N SER A 131 -31.26 -32.37 28.94
CA SER A 131 -30.76 -33.14 27.79
C SER A 131 -29.29 -32.80 27.61
N THR A 132 -28.45 -33.53 28.33
CA THR A 132 -27.00 -33.53 28.20
C THR A 132 -26.65 -34.44 27.02
N THR A 133 -26.33 -33.88 25.85
CA THR A 133 -25.85 -34.68 24.72
C THR A 133 -24.34 -34.84 24.84
N GLU A 134 -23.98 -35.96 25.45
CA GLU A 134 -22.64 -36.50 25.63
C GLU A 134 -22.10 -37.02 24.28
N TRP A 135 -21.11 -36.33 23.71
CA TRP A 135 -20.37 -36.85 22.54
C TRP A 135 -19.34 -37.87 23.02
N GLN A 136 -19.74 -39.14 23.07
CA GLN A 136 -18.82 -40.26 23.23
C GLN A 136 -18.06 -40.50 21.93
N LEU A 137 -16.80 -40.06 21.91
CA LEU A 137 -15.80 -40.48 20.93
C LEU A 137 -15.42 -41.94 21.21
N ILE A 138 -15.90 -42.84 20.38
CA ILE A 138 -15.40 -44.21 20.26
C ILE A 138 -13.96 -44.11 19.73
N VAL A 139 -12.99 -44.36 20.60
CA VAL A 139 -11.57 -44.46 20.24
C VAL A 139 -11.32 -45.88 19.72
N ASP A 140 -11.26 -46.02 18.40
CA ASP A 140 -10.75 -47.24 17.75
C ASP A 140 -9.24 -47.38 18.01
N ALA A 141 -8.91 -48.18 19.03
CA ALA A 141 -7.56 -48.56 19.37
C ALA A 141 -7.11 -49.77 18.55
N ASN A 142 -6.75 -49.57 17.27
CA ASN A 142 -5.74 -50.42 16.60
C ASN A 142 -5.28 -49.87 15.25
N ARG A 143 -4.32 -48.95 15.28
CA ARG A 143 -3.37 -48.77 14.17
C ARG A 143 -2.01 -48.31 14.71
N ARG A 144 -1.14 -49.29 15.00
CA ARG A 144 0.31 -49.08 15.11
C ARG A 144 0.83 -48.60 13.75
N LYS A 145 0.88 -47.28 13.55
CA LYS A 145 1.66 -46.65 12.48
C LYS A 145 2.78 -45.84 13.14
N ARG A 146 4.02 -46.20 12.77
CA ARG A 146 5.29 -45.66 13.24
C ARG A 146 5.24 -44.14 13.40
N ARG A 147 5.52 -43.65 14.62
CA ARG A 147 5.83 -42.24 14.89
C ARG A 147 7.22 -41.93 14.31
N SER A 148 7.28 -41.15 13.25
CA SER A 148 8.45 -40.32 12.96
C SER A 148 8.26 -38.96 13.66
N PRO A 149 9.29 -38.43 14.35
CA PRO A 149 9.22 -37.11 14.93
C PRO A 149 9.55 -36.09 13.83
N LEU A 150 8.58 -35.81 12.96
CA LEU A 150 8.70 -34.63 12.10
C LEU A 150 8.11 -33.44 12.84
N SER A 151 9.00 -32.49 13.07
CA SER A 151 8.76 -31.20 13.68
C SER A 151 7.44 -30.56 13.24
N ARG A 152 6.72 -30.07 14.24
CA ARG A 152 5.57 -29.18 14.16
C ARG A 152 6.04 -27.82 13.60
N ARG A 153 6.43 -27.80 12.31
CA ARG A 153 6.84 -26.60 11.59
C ARG A 153 5.55 -25.88 11.20
N LYS A 154 5.16 -24.88 12.01
CA LYS A 154 4.20 -23.84 11.62
C LYS A 154 4.62 -23.32 10.24
N ARG A 155 3.92 -23.77 9.20
CA ARG A 155 4.04 -23.22 7.84
C ARG A 155 3.00 -22.10 7.75
N SER A 156 3.29 -20.97 8.40
CA SER A 156 2.69 -19.68 8.01
C SER A 156 3.74 -18.98 7.14
N ALA A 157 3.30 -18.40 6.03
CA ALA A 157 4.09 -17.90 4.89
C ALA A 157 4.79 -18.97 4.03
N THR A 158 4.22 -19.26 2.85
CA THR A 158 4.89 -20.01 1.78
C THR A 158 5.85 -19.07 1.04
N VAL A 159 7.15 -19.34 1.13
CA VAL A 159 8.21 -18.57 0.43
C VAL A 159 8.12 -18.87 -1.07
N VAL A 160 7.39 -18.04 -1.83
CA VAL A 160 7.29 -18.13 -3.31
C VAL A 160 8.57 -17.60 -3.97
N ASN A 161 9.33 -16.76 -3.25
CA ASN A 161 10.66 -16.27 -3.59
C ASN A 161 11.33 -15.86 -2.27
N PRO A 162 12.62 -16.15 -2.01
CA PRO A 162 13.27 -15.81 -0.74
C PRO A 162 13.21 -14.31 -0.39
N ASN A 163 12.98 -13.43 -1.36
CA ASN A 163 12.98 -11.98 -1.15
C ASN A 163 11.58 -11.35 -1.01
N ILE A 164 10.52 -12.16 -1.08
CA ILE A 164 9.11 -11.69 -1.06
C ILE A 164 8.36 -12.27 0.13
N TYR A 165 7.88 -11.38 1.00
CA TYR A 165 6.98 -11.73 2.09
C TYR A 165 5.54 -11.47 1.65
N VAL A 166 4.66 -12.47 1.77
CA VAL A 166 3.26 -12.36 1.30
C VAL A 166 2.32 -12.43 2.50
N GLN A 167 1.53 -11.37 2.70
CA GLN A 167 0.42 -11.32 3.62
C GLN A 167 -0.89 -11.52 2.85
N SER A 168 -1.54 -12.67 3.05
CA SER A 168 -2.75 -13.05 2.32
C SER A 168 -3.70 -13.84 3.20
N CYS A 169 -5.00 -13.53 3.08
CA CYS A 169 -6.05 -14.25 3.79
C CYS A 169 -6.27 -15.69 3.32
N ARG A 170 -5.76 -16.05 2.14
CA ARG A 170 -5.75 -17.44 1.66
C ARG A 170 -4.77 -18.31 2.42
N LEU A 171 -3.65 -17.71 2.87
CA LEU A 171 -2.60 -18.41 3.60
C LEU A 171 -2.95 -18.53 5.08
N ASP A 172 -3.35 -17.42 5.70
CA ASP A 172 -3.61 -17.37 7.14
C ASP A 172 -4.97 -16.68 7.43
N PRO A 173 -6.10 -17.41 7.31
CA PRO A 173 -7.45 -16.84 7.42
C PRO A 173 -7.83 -16.34 8.83
N SER A 174 -7.02 -16.67 9.83
CA SER A 174 -7.19 -16.26 11.23
C SER A 174 -6.93 -14.78 11.47
N TYR A 175 -6.24 -14.09 10.56
CA TYR A 175 -5.86 -12.68 10.70
C TYR A 175 -6.70 -11.75 9.83
N CYS A 176 -7.81 -12.27 9.30
CA CYS A 176 -8.57 -11.64 8.24
C CYS A 176 -9.96 -11.25 8.65
N GLN A 177 -10.30 -10.00 8.34
CA GLN A 177 -11.63 -9.46 8.46
C GLN A 177 -12.41 -9.72 7.18
N VAL A 178 -13.65 -10.19 7.33
CA VAL A 178 -14.54 -10.46 6.20
C VAL A 178 -15.61 -9.38 6.18
N PHE A 179 -15.74 -8.71 5.04
CA PHE A 179 -16.78 -7.73 4.75
C PHE A 179 -17.74 -8.32 3.72
N GLU A 180 -19.04 -8.10 3.91
CA GLU A 180 -20.09 -8.51 2.98
C GLU A 180 -20.81 -7.27 2.44
N CYS A 181 -20.79 -7.12 1.13
CA CYS A 181 -21.42 -6.03 0.40
C CYS A 181 -22.65 -6.56 -0.33
N GLU A 182 -23.85 -6.09 0.00
CA GLU A 182 -25.07 -6.56 -0.63
C GLU A 182 -25.35 -5.89 -1.99
N LEU A 183 -25.83 -6.68 -2.94
CA LEU A 183 -26.31 -6.27 -4.26
C LEU A 183 -27.81 -6.60 -4.41
N PRO A 184 -28.71 -5.92 -3.67
CA PRO A 184 -30.14 -6.22 -3.61
C PRO A 184 -30.90 -6.17 -4.94
N LYS A 185 -30.47 -5.36 -5.92
CA LYS A 185 -31.17 -5.23 -7.21
C LYS A 185 -30.65 -6.19 -8.29
N GLY A 186 -29.68 -7.04 -7.96
CA GLY A 186 -28.95 -7.80 -8.98
C GLY A 186 -28.12 -6.89 -9.88
N LEU A 187 -27.51 -7.47 -10.93
CA LEU A 187 -26.79 -6.73 -11.98
C LEU A 187 -27.32 -7.14 -13.36
N GLN A 188 -27.72 -6.15 -14.17
CA GLN A 188 -28.12 -6.38 -15.56
C GLN A 188 -26.92 -6.75 -16.44
N HIS A 189 -27.19 -7.19 -17.67
CA HIS A 189 -26.14 -7.43 -18.66
C HIS A 189 -25.31 -6.16 -18.87
N ASP A 190 -23.98 -6.31 -18.85
CA ASP A 190 -23.01 -5.21 -18.96
C ASP A 190 -23.03 -4.16 -17.84
N GLU A 191 -23.91 -4.30 -16.85
CA GLU A 191 -23.88 -3.48 -15.64
C GLU A 191 -22.70 -3.90 -14.75
N TYR A 192 -22.20 -2.95 -13.96
CA TYR A 192 -21.10 -3.17 -13.04
C TYR A 192 -21.34 -2.53 -11.67
N ALA A 193 -20.66 -3.09 -10.67
CA ALA A 193 -20.52 -2.51 -9.34
C ALA A 193 -19.04 -2.46 -8.96
N GLU A 194 -18.62 -1.37 -8.34
CA GLU A 194 -17.26 -1.14 -7.87
C GLU A 194 -17.20 -1.29 -6.35
N VAL A 195 -16.33 -2.17 -5.85
CA VAL A 195 -16.04 -2.29 -4.42
C VAL A 195 -14.74 -1.58 -4.12
N ASN A 196 -14.82 -0.51 -3.33
CA ASN A 196 -13.69 0.30 -2.88
C ASN A 196 -13.33 -0.07 -1.44
N VAL A 197 -12.11 -0.55 -1.24
CA VAL A 197 -11.55 -0.94 0.06
C VAL A 197 -10.45 0.07 0.39
N SER A 198 -10.75 1.05 1.23
CA SER A 198 -9.79 2.06 1.69
C SER A 198 -9.22 1.63 3.03
N LEU A 199 -7.90 1.62 3.15
CA LEU A 199 -7.15 1.17 4.31
C LEU A 199 -6.15 2.24 4.72
N VAL A 200 -6.03 2.47 6.02
CA VAL A 200 -4.98 3.32 6.59
C VAL A 200 -4.01 2.40 7.32
N VAL A 201 -2.80 2.28 6.78
CA VAL A 201 -1.77 1.35 7.23
C VAL A 201 -0.72 2.11 8.03
N ASP A 202 -0.23 1.50 9.11
CA ASP A 202 0.88 2.05 9.87
C ASP A 202 2.22 1.69 9.20
N LYS A 203 2.89 2.69 8.63
CA LYS A 203 4.18 2.52 7.94
C LYS A 203 5.28 1.98 8.87
N LEU A 204 5.19 2.24 10.17
CA LEU A 204 6.20 1.82 11.15
C LEU A 204 6.06 0.34 11.53
N ASN A 205 4.88 -0.26 11.33
CA ASN A 205 4.58 -1.63 11.76
C ASN A 205 4.55 -2.63 10.59
N ILE A 206 5.17 -2.33 9.44
CA ILE A 206 5.25 -3.29 8.35
C ILE A 206 6.24 -4.41 8.76
N PRO A 207 5.79 -5.65 9.02
CA PRO A 207 6.64 -6.70 9.57
C PRO A 207 7.36 -7.38 8.42
N VAL A 208 8.50 -6.83 8.04
CA VAL A 208 9.34 -7.47 7.03
C VAL A 208 10.47 -8.16 7.75
N PRO A 209 10.51 -9.51 7.75
CA PRO A 209 11.63 -10.23 8.35
C PRO A 209 12.93 -9.87 7.64
N ASP A 210 14.05 -10.00 8.35
CA ASP A 210 15.37 -9.77 7.78
C ASP A 210 15.58 -10.64 6.53
N GLY A 211 16.06 -10.03 5.44
CA GLY A 211 16.32 -10.69 4.15
C GLY A 211 15.20 -10.56 3.10
N PHE A 212 14.07 -9.93 3.45
CA PHE A 212 13.00 -9.63 2.49
C PHE A 212 13.04 -8.14 2.09
N ASN A 213 12.97 -7.87 0.79
CA ASN A 213 13.00 -6.48 0.29
C ASN A 213 11.63 -6.00 -0.17
N THR A 214 10.67 -6.93 -0.34
CA THR A 214 9.34 -6.62 -0.86
C THR A 214 8.27 -7.31 -0.01
N PHE A 215 7.32 -6.52 0.48
CA PHE A 215 6.14 -6.97 1.18
C PHE A 215 4.93 -6.92 0.22
N TRP A 216 4.26 -8.05 0.03
CA TRP A 216 3.05 -8.19 -0.79
C TRP A 216 1.85 -8.27 0.13
N TYR A 217 0.95 -7.32 -0.04
CA TYR A 217 -0.31 -7.27 0.68
C TYR A 217 -1.45 -7.62 -0.28
N GLU A 218 -2.05 -8.79 -0.09
CA GLU A 218 -3.10 -9.33 -0.95
C GLU A 218 -4.47 -9.22 -0.27
N VAL A 219 -5.38 -8.51 -0.93
CA VAL A 219 -6.80 -8.45 -0.59
C VAL A 219 -7.55 -9.27 -1.62
N TYR A 220 -8.46 -10.13 -1.20
CA TYR A 220 -9.28 -10.92 -2.11
C TYR A 220 -10.76 -10.63 -1.95
N ALA A 221 -11.48 -10.64 -3.07
CA ALA A 221 -12.92 -10.52 -3.13
C ALA A 221 -13.50 -11.73 -3.85
N GLU A 222 -14.64 -12.20 -3.38
CA GLU A 222 -15.42 -13.28 -3.99
C GLU A 222 -16.89 -12.86 -4.09
N VAL A 223 -17.52 -13.14 -5.22
CA VAL A 223 -18.98 -12.97 -5.35
C VAL A 223 -19.62 -14.26 -4.87
N VAL A 224 -20.51 -14.15 -3.89
CA VAL A 224 -21.25 -15.30 -3.36
C VAL A 224 -22.21 -15.78 -4.45
N GLN A 225 -22.23 -17.07 -4.72
CA GLN A 225 -23.20 -17.61 -5.67
C GLN A 225 -24.61 -17.48 -5.09
N PRO A 226 -25.57 -16.86 -5.82
CA PRO A 226 -26.96 -16.81 -5.36
C PRO A 226 -27.54 -18.23 -5.32
N LYS A 227 -28.23 -18.57 -4.24
CA LYS A 227 -28.93 -19.86 -4.13
C LYS A 227 -30.18 -19.81 -5.00
N ASN A 228 -30.11 -20.37 -6.21
CA ASN A 228 -31.25 -20.45 -7.12
C ASN A 228 -31.26 -21.81 -7.83
N GLU A 229 -32.40 -22.50 -7.85
CA GLU A 229 -32.58 -23.81 -8.47
C GLU A 229 -32.34 -23.81 -9.99
N LEU A 230 -32.48 -22.65 -10.64
CA LEU A 230 -32.29 -22.49 -12.08
C LEU A 230 -30.85 -22.12 -12.48
N MET A 231 -29.96 -21.88 -11.51
CA MET A 231 -28.56 -21.53 -11.79
C MET A 231 -27.66 -22.75 -11.64
N GLN A 232 -26.87 -23.02 -12.68
CA GLN A 232 -25.79 -23.98 -12.59
C GLN A 232 -24.69 -23.46 -11.65
N ASP A 233 -24.06 -24.38 -10.93
CA ASP A 233 -22.92 -24.06 -10.09
C ASP A 233 -21.78 -23.43 -10.90
N TRP A 234 -21.19 -22.38 -10.33
CA TRP A 234 -20.07 -21.70 -10.97
C TRP A 234 -18.84 -22.59 -10.95
N GLU A 235 -18.04 -22.55 -12.01
CA GLU A 235 -16.75 -23.24 -12.02
C GLU A 235 -15.82 -22.67 -10.94
N THR A 236 -14.93 -23.52 -10.42
CA THR A 236 -14.00 -23.12 -9.36
C THR A 236 -13.06 -22.01 -9.85
N GLY A 237 -13.24 -20.79 -9.33
CA GLY A 237 -12.44 -19.62 -9.70
C GLY A 237 -13.25 -18.48 -10.31
N ASP A 238 -14.47 -18.78 -10.78
CA ASP A 238 -15.39 -17.75 -11.27
C ASP A 238 -15.85 -16.84 -10.12
N GLY A 239 -15.93 -15.55 -10.39
CA GLY A 239 -16.33 -14.58 -9.39
C GLY A 239 -15.30 -14.36 -8.27
N ILE A 240 -14.01 -14.69 -8.48
CA ILE A 240 -12.94 -14.41 -7.52
C ILE A 240 -11.95 -13.40 -8.10
N GLY A 241 -11.61 -12.37 -7.33
CA GLY A 241 -10.61 -11.35 -7.69
C GLY A 241 -9.61 -11.13 -6.56
N THR A 242 -8.37 -10.82 -6.92
CA THR A 242 -7.26 -10.58 -5.98
C THR A 242 -6.53 -9.32 -6.36
N SER A 243 -6.41 -8.39 -5.41
CA SER A 243 -5.67 -7.13 -5.59
C SER A 243 -4.43 -7.16 -4.71
N VAL A 244 -3.26 -6.89 -5.31
CA VAL A 244 -1.95 -6.96 -4.62
C VAL A 244 -1.31 -5.59 -4.57
N THR A 245 -1.01 -5.11 -3.36
CA THR A 245 -0.17 -3.93 -3.15
C THR A 245 1.25 -4.36 -2.78
N LYS A 246 2.23 -3.80 -3.47
CA LYS A 246 3.65 -4.11 -3.28
C LYS A 246 4.32 -2.95 -2.57
N PHE A 247 4.92 -3.24 -1.41
CA PHE A 247 5.74 -2.30 -0.69
C PHE A 247 7.20 -2.71 -0.86
N HIS A 248 7.99 -1.85 -1.50
CA HIS A 248 9.42 -2.02 -1.60
C HIS A 248 10.08 -1.35 -0.41
N LEU A 249 10.70 -2.15 0.45
CA LEU A 249 11.47 -1.61 1.55
C LEU A 249 12.82 -1.22 1.00
N VAL A 250 12.97 0.07 0.75
CA VAL A 250 14.29 0.66 0.55
C VAL A 250 14.87 0.78 1.95
N GLU A 251 15.63 -0.24 2.35
CA GLU A 251 16.54 -0.08 3.46
C GLU A 251 17.41 1.13 3.11
N SER A 252 17.32 2.21 3.88
CA SER A 252 18.20 3.37 3.69
C SER A 252 19.62 2.83 3.84
N THR A 253 20.29 2.63 2.71
CA THR A 253 21.61 2.04 2.59
C THR A 253 22.62 2.88 3.35
N GLY A 254 22.69 2.69 4.66
CA GLY A 254 23.54 3.44 5.59
C GLY A 254 23.40 4.96 5.50
N PRO A 255 24.13 5.70 6.35
CA PRO A 255 24.50 7.05 6.00
C PRO A 255 25.31 6.95 4.69
N ILE A 256 24.77 7.49 3.60
CA ILE A 256 25.53 7.67 2.35
C ILE A 256 26.86 8.30 2.77
N ASN A 257 27.98 7.64 2.45
CA ASN A 257 29.29 8.13 2.84
C ASN A 257 29.50 9.52 2.25
N ILE A 258 29.32 10.55 3.08
CA ILE A 258 29.49 11.96 2.71
C ILE A 258 30.86 12.21 2.09
N TRP A 259 31.86 11.39 2.46
CA TRP A 259 33.17 11.31 1.85
C TRP A 259 33.16 11.10 0.32
N ILE A 260 32.20 10.35 -0.24
CA ILE A 260 32.08 10.13 -1.69
C ILE A 260 31.66 11.42 -2.39
N ILE A 261 30.72 12.17 -1.78
CA ILE A 261 30.25 13.46 -2.30
C ILE A 261 31.40 14.47 -2.28
N ILE A 262 32.09 14.58 -1.15
CA ILE A 262 33.25 15.48 -1.00
C ILE A 262 34.37 15.09 -1.98
N GLY A 263 34.68 13.80 -2.09
CA GLY A 263 35.70 13.29 -3.02
C GLY A 263 35.36 13.59 -4.48
N SER A 264 34.09 13.46 -4.86
CA SER A 264 33.61 13.79 -6.20
C SER A 264 33.78 15.29 -6.53
N ILE A 265 33.47 16.18 -5.58
CA ILE A 265 33.62 17.64 -5.76
C ILE A 265 35.10 18.03 -5.93
N ILE A 266 35.98 17.48 -5.09
CA ILE A 266 37.43 17.75 -5.18
C ILE A 266 37.99 17.21 -6.49
N GLY A 267 37.62 15.98 -6.86
CA GLY A 267 38.02 15.36 -8.13
C GLY A 267 37.57 16.18 -9.34
N GLY A 268 36.32 16.67 -9.32
CA GLY A 268 35.78 17.54 -10.37
C GLY A 268 36.55 18.86 -10.49
N LEU A 269 36.87 19.52 -9.37
CA LEU A 269 37.65 20.76 -9.37
C LEU A 269 39.08 20.57 -9.90
N VAL A 270 39.76 19.50 -9.50
CA VAL A 270 41.11 19.18 -10.00
C VAL A 270 41.07 18.91 -11.50
N LEU A 271 40.10 18.13 -11.96
CA LEU A 271 39.94 17.81 -13.39
C LEU A 271 39.67 19.07 -14.23
N ILE A 272 38.78 19.95 -13.76
CA ILE A 272 38.53 21.26 -14.40
C ILE A 272 39.82 22.07 -14.48
N THR A 273 40.60 22.13 -13.39
CA THR A 273 41.85 22.89 -13.35
C THR A 273 42.87 22.36 -14.37
N ILE A 274 43.01 21.03 -14.48
CA ILE A 274 43.88 20.39 -15.47
C ILE A 274 43.44 20.74 -16.90
N VAL A 275 42.14 20.71 -17.19
CA VAL A 275 41.60 21.08 -18.50
C VAL A 275 41.93 22.54 -18.84
N VAL A 276 41.78 23.47 -17.89
CA VAL A 276 42.16 24.88 -18.10
C VAL A 276 43.66 25.01 -18.39
N LEU A 277 44.52 24.28 -17.67
CA LEU A 277 45.97 24.30 -17.92
C LEU A 277 46.32 23.76 -19.31
N ILE A 278 45.67 22.68 -19.75
CA ILE A 278 45.86 22.13 -21.10
C ILE A 278 45.41 23.15 -22.15
N LEU A 279 44.23 23.76 -21.99
CA LEU A 279 43.73 24.79 -22.91
C LEU A 279 44.61 26.04 -22.93
N TRP A 280 45.19 26.41 -21.79
CA TRP A 280 46.14 27.51 -21.70
C TRP A 280 47.44 27.19 -22.44
N LYS A 281 47.98 25.97 -22.25
CA LYS A 281 49.20 25.53 -22.95
C LYS A 281 49.00 25.29 -24.44
N ALA A 282 47.82 24.83 -24.85
CA ALA A 282 47.42 24.69 -26.25
C ALA A 282 47.24 26.04 -26.96
N GLY A 283 47.38 27.16 -26.25
CA GLY A 283 47.31 28.50 -26.83
C GLY A 283 45.89 28.96 -27.15
N PHE A 284 44.87 28.26 -26.67
CA PHE A 284 43.46 28.66 -26.86
C PHE A 284 43.18 30.03 -26.22
N PHE A 285 43.85 30.33 -25.10
CA PHE A 285 43.79 31.63 -24.42
C PHE A 285 44.83 32.65 -24.92
N LYS A 286 45.76 32.29 -25.81
CA LYS A 286 46.61 33.27 -26.52
C LYS A 286 45.79 33.90 -27.63
N ARG A 287 44.82 34.72 -27.23
CA ARG A 287 43.95 35.46 -28.13
C ARG A 287 44.75 36.62 -28.74
N ASN A 288 45.52 36.33 -29.78
CA ASN A 288 46.13 37.32 -30.69
C ASN A 288 45.09 38.20 -31.42
N LYS A 289 43.79 38.02 -31.16
CA LYS A 289 42.73 38.86 -31.71
C LYS A 289 42.65 40.24 -31.09
N HIS A 290 43.35 40.57 -29.99
CA HIS A 290 43.36 41.94 -29.47
C HIS A 290 43.96 42.94 -30.47
N GLN A 291 45.00 42.54 -31.22
CA GLN A 291 45.58 43.40 -32.24
C GLN A 291 44.67 43.56 -33.46
N GLN A 292 44.02 42.47 -33.88
CA GLN A 292 43.04 42.53 -34.97
C GLN A 292 41.83 43.36 -34.55
N VAL A 293 41.19 43.09 -33.41
CA VAL A 293 40.02 43.89 -32.95
C VAL A 293 40.39 45.36 -32.74
N ALA A 294 41.60 45.68 -32.27
CA ALA A 294 42.07 47.07 -32.19
C ALA A 294 42.26 47.72 -33.58
N GLN A 295 42.76 46.98 -34.57
CA GLN A 295 42.85 47.46 -35.96
C GLN A 295 41.46 47.67 -36.57
N TRP A 296 40.56 46.71 -36.44
CA TRP A 296 39.18 46.81 -36.94
C TRP A 296 38.43 47.97 -36.27
N LYS A 297 38.65 48.22 -34.97
CA LYS A 297 38.07 49.39 -34.27
C LYS A 297 38.63 50.72 -34.76
N ARG A 298 39.91 50.79 -35.14
CA ARG A 298 40.53 51.99 -35.75
C ARG A 298 40.04 52.22 -37.18
N GLU A 299 39.83 51.14 -37.95
CA GLU A 299 39.31 51.22 -39.32
C GLU A 299 37.84 51.61 -39.36
N SER A 300 36.99 51.08 -38.47
CA SER A 300 35.59 51.47 -38.38
C SER A 300 35.44 52.95 -38.03
N GLN A 301 36.32 53.47 -37.15
CA GLN A 301 36.33 54.87 -36.75
C GLN A 301 36.86 55.81 -37.84
N ARG A 302 37.72 55.34 -38.75
CA ARG A 302 38.13 56.10 -39.96
C ARG A 302 37.01 56.13 -40.99
N ARG A 303 36.32 55.01 -41.25
CA ARG A 303 35.22 54.95 -42.22
C ARG A 303 34.05 55.85 -41.81
N SER A 304 33.72 55.92 -40.51
CA SER A 304 32.64 56.81 -40.04
C SER A 304 32.95 58.31 -40.19
N ARG A 305 34.24 58.71 -40.22
CA ARG A 305 34.63 60.11 -40.49
C ARG A 305 34.62 60.47 -41.97
N TYR A 306 34.79 59.49 -42.86
CA TYR A 306 34.76 59.74 -44.31
C TYR A 306 33.33 59.82 -44.85
N SER A 307 32.36 59.16 -44.21
CA SER A 307 30.94 59.24 -44.59
C SER A 307 30.24 60.54 -44.20
N SER A 308 30.91 61.43 -43.44
CA SER A 308 30.37 62.74 -43.06
C SER A 308 30.89 63.90 -43.92
N VAL A 309 31.61 63.64 -45.01
CA VAL A 309 31.93 64.67 -46.00
C VAL A 309 30.66 64.94 -46.82
N PRO A 310 30.07 66.15 -46.75
CA PRO A 310 28.92 66.49 -47.58
C PRO A 310 29.36 66.43 -49.05
N LYS A 311 28.62 65.68 -49.88
CA LYS A 311 28.72 65.83 -51.34
C LYS A 311 28.31 67.27 -51.66
N SER A 312 29.29 68.08 -52.01
CA SER A 312 29.09 69.38 -52.63
C SER A 312 28.52 69.12 -54.02
N ASP A 313 27.20 69.12 -54.14
CA ASP A 313 26.49 69.07 -55.42
C ASP A 313 26.84 70.32 -56.24
N GLY A 314 27.76 70.14 -57.18
CA GLY A 314 28.34 71.21 -57.99
C GLY A 314 28.34 70.87 -59.48
N GLY A 315 27.15 70.91 -60.08
CA GLY A 315 26.89 71.28 -61.49
C GLY A 315 27.04 70.20 -62.58
N PRO A 316 26.63 70.48 -63.84
CA PRO A 316 26.03 71.71 -64.37
C PRO A 316 24.67 71.54 -65.07
N ASP A 317 23.96 72.67 -65.09
CA ASP A 317 22.82 73.03 -65.93
C ASP A 317 23.30 73.45 -67.35
N LYS A 318 22.35 73.53 -68.30
CA LYS A 318 22.41 73.82 -69.76
C LYS A 318 22.46 72.57 -70.65
N GLY A 319 21.63 72.40 -71.67
CA GLY A 319 20.81 73.30 -72.49
C GLY A 319 20.87 72.72 -73.93
N GLU A 320 19.74 72.40 -74.55
CA GLU A 320 19.07 73.21 -75.57
C GLU A 320 19.46 72.89 -77.04
N LYS A 321 18.44 72.44 -77.79
CA LYS A 321 18.16 72.46 -79.25
C LYS A 321 17.06 71.39 -79.47
N ASP A 322 15.88 71.66 -80.01
CA ASP A 322 15.50 72.55 -81.12
C ASP A 322 14.27 73.43 -80.83
#